data_AF-A0A6V7KAA2-F1
#
_entry.id   AF-A0A6V7KAA2-F1
#
_cell.length_a   1.000
_cell.length_b   1.000
_cell.length_c   1.000
_cell.angle_alpha   90.00
_cell.angle_beta   90.00
_cell.angle_gamma   90.00
#
_symmetry.space_group_name_H-M   'P 1'
#
loop_
_entity.id
_entity.type
_entity.pdbx_description
1 polymer ?
#
loop_
_entity_poly.entity_id
_entity_poly.type
_entity_poly.pdbx_seq_one_letter_code
_entity_poly.pdbx_strand_id
1 'polypeptide(L)'
;GIMESPVTEKDFLTHLQTLNHKINFIKEQSFKESKSTIDVKEVVEKLKIKAMSKIRTYLLEQIYKFRKPMTNYQVPQNNMLKYKFFFEFILSNERNVAEEICGEYVDTMSKIYYSYFKSYSS
;
A
#
# COMPACT_ATOMS: atom_id res chain seq x y z
N GLY A 1 8.07 -6.52 -14.17
CA GLY A 1 7.74 -7.28 -12.93
C GLY A 1 7.77 -6.38 -11.71
N ILE A 2 7.41 -6.83 -10.49
CA ILE A 2 7.23 -5.96 -9.28
C ILE A 2 8.37 -4.95 -9.06
N MET A 3 9.62 -5.38 -9.30
CA MET A 3 10.81 -4.55 -9.15
C MET A 3 10.84 -3.38 -10.16
N GLU A 4 10.59 -3.68 -11.42
CA GLU A 4 10.81 -2.77 -12.55
C GLU A 4 9.56 -1.96 -12.91
N SER A 5 8.37 -2.55 -12.75
CA SER A 5 7.11 -1.93 -13.13
C SER A 5 6.76 -0.78 -12.17
N PRO A 6 6.51 0.45 -12.66
CA PRO A 6 6.00 1.55 -11.85
C PRO A 6 4.72 1.18 -11.10
N VAL A 7 4.56 1.69 -9.88
CA VAL A 7 3.39 1.39 -9.01
C VAL A 7 2.07 1.86 -9.62
N THR A 8 2.12 2.84 -10.51
CA THR A 8 0.96 3.42 -11.21
C THR A 8 0.50 2.61 -12.41
N GLU A 9 1.30 1.65 -12.89
CA GLU A 9 0.95 0.85 -14.06
C GLU A 9 0.07 -0.34 -13.69
N LYS A 10 -0.86 -0.70 -14.60
CA LYS A 10 -1.74 -1.84 -14.44
C LYS A 10 -0.96 -3.15 -14.25
N ASP A 11 0.17 -3.28 -14.93
CA ASP A 11 1.05 -4.44 -14.82
C ASP A 11 1.55 -4.65 -13.40
N PHE A 12 1.84 -3.59 -12.64
CA PHE A 12 2.26 -3.72 -11.25
C PHE A 12 1.16 -4.37 -10.40
N LEU A 13 -0.10 -3.97 -10.59
CA LEU A 13 -1.24 -4.56 -9.91
C LEU A 13 -1.39 -6.06 -10.24
N THR A 14 -1.28 -6.43 -11.51
CA THR A 14 -1.34 -7.83 -11.94
C THR A 14 -0.20 -8.67 -11.35
N HIS A 15 1.01 -8.13 -11.33
CA HIS A 15 2.15 -8.81 -10.69
C HIS A 15 1.96 -8.94 -9.17
N LEU A 16 1.39 -7.92 -8.51
CA LEU A 16 1.12 -7.93 -7.08
C LEU A 16 0.03 -8.96 -6.71
N GLN A 17 -1.04 -9.05 -7.48
CA GLN A 17 -2.08 -10.08 -7.30
C GLN A 17 -1.51 -11.48 -7.46
N THR A 18 -0.65 -11.67 -8.46
CA THR A 18 0.07 -12.94 -8.68
C THR A 18 0.96 -13.28 -7.49
N LEU A 19 1.71 -12.31 -6.96
CA LEU A 19 2.52 -12.50 -5.75
C LEU A 19 1.65 -12.87 -4.55
N ASN A 20 0.53 -12.18 -4.34
CA ASN A 20 -0.39 -12.46 -3.24
C ASN A 20 -0.93 -13.89 -3.31
N HIS A 21 -1.32 -14.36 -4.50
CA HIS A 21 -1.74 -15.74 -4.71
C HIS A 21 -0.62 -16.74 -4.38
N LYS A 22 0.62 -16.48 -4.83
CA LYS A 22 1.78 -17.33 -4.52
C LYS A 22 2.10 -17.38 -3.02
N ILE A 23 2.01 -16.25 -2.32
CA ILE A 23 2.19 -16.17 -0.86
C ILE A 23 1.17 -17.07 -0.17
N ASN A 24 -0.12 -16.96 -0.54
CA ASN A 24 -1.18 -17.76 0.06
C ASN A 24 -1.02 -19.24 -0.23
N PHE A 25 -0.68 -19.60 -1.48
CA PHE A 25 -0.41 -20.97 -1.85
C PHE A 25 0.73 -21.58 -1.01
N ILE A 26 1.85 -20.86 -0.82
CA ILE A 26 2.96 -21.33 0.01
C ILE A 26 2.52 -21.50 1.47
N LYS A 27 1.70 -20.59 2.01
CA LYS A 27 1.13 -20.71 3.36
C LYS A 27 0.24 -21.96 3.48
N GLU A 28 -0.60 -22.22 2.49
CA GLU A 28 -1.48 -23.42 2.45
C GLU A 28 -0.69 -24.73 2.32
N GLN A 29 0.38 -24.74 1.51
CA GLN A 29 1.22 -25.93 1.34
C GLN A 29 2.22 -26.14 2.50
N SER A 30 2.31 -25.21 3.46
CA SER A 30 3.27 -25.31 4.57
C SER A 30 3.11 -26.60 5.40
N PHE A 31 1.90 -27.14 5.48
CA PHE A 31 1.60 -28.40 6.18
C PHE A 31 2.13 -29.65 5.47
N LYS A 32 2.50 -29.57 4.20
CA LYS A 32 2.96 -30.72 3.40
C LYS A 32 4.48 -30.86 3.36
N GLU A 33 5.22 -29.94 4.00
CA GLU A 33 6.69 -29.94 4.13
C GLU A 33 7.46 -30.26 2.82
N SER A 34 6.91 -29.85 1.67
CA SER A 34 7.54 -30.10 0.38
C SER A 34 8.85 -29.31 0.28
N LYS A 35 9.98 -29.97 -0.01
CA LYS A 35 11.30 -29.34 -0.15
C LYS A 35 11.28 -28.14 -1.10
N SER A 36 10.57 -28.25 -2.22
CA SER A 36 10.43 -27.16 -3.19
C SER A 36 9.73 -25.92 -2.63
N THR A 37 8.81 -26.08 -1.65
CA THR A 37 8.17 -24.92 -0.98
C THR A 37 9.14 -24.19 -0.06
N ILE A 38 10.07 -24.91 0.57
CA ILE A 38 11.11 -24.34 1.42
C ILE A 38 12.08 -23.52 0.56
N ASP A 39 12.51 -24.07 -0.58
CA ASP A 39 13.46 -23.42 -1.49
C ASP A 39 12.94 -22.08 -2.04
N VAL A 40 11.64 -21.99 -2.35
CA VAL A 40 11.04 -20.76 -2.91
C VAL A 40 10.56 -19.77 -1.85
N LYS A 41 10.39 -20.21 -0.59
CA LYS A 41 9.82 -19.40 0.49
C LYS A 41 10.61 -18.12 0.72
N GLU A 42 11.94 -18.24 0.81
CA GLU A 42 12.82 -17.09 1.07
C GLU A 42 12.75 -16.05 -0.07
N VAL A 43 12.71 -16.52 -1.32
CA VAL A 43 12.64 -15.64 -2.51
C VAL A 43 11.31 -14.89 -2.54
N VAL A 44 10.20 -15.58 -2.28
CA VAL A 44 8.87 -14.96 -2.23
C VAL A 44 8.76 -13.96 -1.08
N GLU A 45 9.33 -14.28 0.08
CA GLU A 45 9.34 -13.40 1.23
C GLU A 45 10.14 -12.12 0.98
N LYS A 46 11.33 -12.23 0.37
CA LYS A 46 12.11 -11.06 -0.07
C LYS A 46 11.35 -10.21 -1.08
N LEU A 47 10.64 -10.84 -2.02
CA LEU A 47 9.84 -10.12 -3.01
C LEU A 47 8.63 -9.41 -2.36
N LYS A 48 7.99 -10.05 -1.36
CA LYS A 48 6.92 -9.45 -0.54
C LYS A 48 7.41 -8.18 0.15
N ILE A 49 8.54 -8.23 0.85
CA ILE A 49 9.13 -7.07 1.55
C ILE A 49 9.36 -5.91 0.56
N LYS A 50 9.94 -6.20 -0.60
CA LYS A 50 10.18 -5.18 -1.63
C LYS A 50 8.88 -4.59 -2.20
N ALA A 51 7.88 -5.43 -2.45
CA ALA A 51 6.56 -4.97 -2.89
C ALA A 51 5.90 -4.04 -1.86
N MET A 52 5.90 -4.44 -0.58
CA MET A 52 5.34 -3.64 0.50
C MET A 52 6.05 -2.30 0.66
N SER A 53 7.38 -2.28 0.60
CA SER A 53 8.16 -1.04 0.66
C SER A 53 7.77 -0.07 -0.46
N LYS A 54 7.68 -0.56 -1.70
CA LYS A 54 7.31 0.24 -2.87
C LYS A 54 5.88 0.80 -2.76
N ILE A 55 4.94 -0.01 -2.29
CA ILE A 55 3.55 0.39 -2.06
C ILE A 55 3.45 1.42 -0.94
N ARG A 56 4.14 1.20 0.18
CA ARG A 56 4.16 2.11 1.34
C ARG A 56 4.63 3.49 0.90
N THR A 57 5.76 3.58 0.22
CA THR A 57 6.28 4.85 -0.32
C THR A 57 5.24 5.54 -1.19
N TYR A 58 4.63 4.81 -2.13
CA TYR A 58 3.59 5.37 -2.99
C TYR A 58 2.38 5.90 -2.20
N LEU A 59 1.83 5.15 -1.25
CA LEU A 59 0.66 5.57 -0.49
C LEU A 59 0.94 6.81 0.37
N LEU A 60 2.11 6.87 1.01
CA LEU A 60 2.54 8.05 1.78
C LEU A 60 2.72 9.28 0.87
N GLU A 61 3.34 9.11 -0.31
CA GLU A 61 3.45 10.18 -1.30
C GLU A 61 2.07 10.71 -1.75
N GLN A 62 1.09 9.82 -1.91
CA GLN A 62 -0.27 10.22 -2.27
C GLN A 62 -0.94 11.03 -1.14
N ILE A 63 -0.76 10.63 0.12
CA ILE A 63 -1.26 11.37 1.29
C ILE A 63 -0.62 12.75 1.37
N TYR A 64 0.69 12.86 1.16
CA TYR A 64 1.40 14.13 1.23
C TYR A 64 0.96 15.13 0.14
N LYS A 65 0.45 14.66 -1.00
CA LYS A 65 -0.12 15.54 -2.04
C LYS A 65 -1.34 16.32 -1.54
N PHE A 66 -2.04 15.87 -0.49
CA PHE A 66 -3.20 16.58 0.06
C PHE A 66 -2.81 17.89 0.75
N ARG A 67 -1.56 18.02 1.20
CA ARG A 67 -1.05 19.19 1.93
C ARG A 67 -0.84 20.41 1.03
N LYS A 68 -0.93 20.25 -0.29
CA LYS A 68 -0.70 21.36 -1.22
C LYS A 68 -1.78 22.44 -1.06
N PRO A 69 -1.41 23.71 -0.79
CA PRO A 69 -2.37 24.79 -0.66
C PRO A 69 -3.17 24.95 -1.96
N MET A 70 -4.43 25.38 -1.83
CA MET A 70 -5.37 25.59 -2.95
C MET A 70 -5.66 24.35 -3.81
N THR A 71 -5.18 23.16 -3.41
CA THR A 71 -5.52 21.91 -4.08
C THR A 71 -6.85 21.40 -3.54
N ASN A 72 -7.79 21.07 -4.42
CA ASN A 72 -8.97 20.32 -4.01
C ASN A 72 -8.53 18.90 -3.60
N TYR A 73 -8.26 18.70 -2.31
CA TYR A 73 -7.76 17.43 -1.74
C TYR A 73 -8.70 16.24 -2.01
N GLN A 74 -10.00 16.48 -2.30
CA GLN A 74 -10.97 15.43 -2.63
C GLN A 74 -10.59 14.70 -3.93
N VAL A 75 -9.99 15.39 -4.90
CA VAL A 75 -9.56 14.79 -6.17
C VAL A 75 -8.45 13.75 -5.98
N PRO A 76 -7.29 14.06 -5.37
CA PRO A 76 -6.26 13.06 -5.09
C PRO A 76 -6.74 12.00 -4.08
N GLN A 77 -7.62 12.35 -3.13
CA GLN A 77 -8.24 11.38 -2.22
C GLN A 77 -9.09 10.34 -2.97
N ASN A 78 -9.95 10.76 -3.90
CA ASN A 78 -10.75 9.85 -4.71
C ASN A 78 -9.85 8.99 -5.62
N ASN A 79 -8.79 9.58 -6.18
CA ASN A 79 -7.82 8.85 -6.98
C ASN A 79 -7.09 7.74 -6.20
N MET A 80 -6.89 7.86 -4.89
CA MET A 80 -6.30 6.79 -4.07
C MET A 80 -7.16 5.52 -4.03
N LEU A 81 -8.49 5.64 -4.20
CA LEU A 81 -9.39 4.48 -4.18
C LEU A 81 -9.12 3.48 -5.31
N LYS A 82 -8.55 3.95 -6.43
CA LYS A 82 -8.10 3.10 -7.55
C LYS A 82 -7.04 2.08 -7.11
N TYR A 83 -6.34 2.36 -6.02
CA TYR A 83 -5.26 1.56 -5.47
C TYR A 83 -5.66 0.84 -4.18
N LYS A 84 -6.96 0.61 -3.95
CA LYS A 84 -7.48 -0.09 -2.76
C LYS A 84 -6.73 -1.40 -2.44
N PHE A 85 -6.46 -2.20 -3.47
CA PHE A 85 -5.77 -3.49 -3.32
C PHE A 85 -4.36 -3.35 -2.71
N PHE A 86 -3.70 -2.23 -2.88
CA PHE A 86 -2.39 -1.97 -2.27
C PHE A 86 -2.46 -1.95 -0.76
N PHE A 87 -3.47 -1.26 -0.22
CA PHE A 87 -3.70 -1.20 1.22
C PHE A 87 -4.15 -2.57 1.76
N GLU A 88 -5.04 -3.27 1.04
CA GLU A 88 -5.45 -4.64 1.40
C GLU A 88 -4.26 -5.61 1.44
N PHE A 89 -3.34 -5.50 0.48
CA PHE A 89 -2.11 -6.29 0.44
C PHE A 89 -1.20 -6.00 1.64
N ILE A 90 -0.99 -4.74 2.00
CA ILE A 90 -0.21 -4.38 3.20
C ILE A 90 -0.91 -4.91 4.45
N LEU A 91 -2.20 -4.63 4.64
CA LEU A 91 -2.95 -5.05 5.82
C LEU A 91 -2.91 -6.56 6.05
N SER A 92 -2.94 -7.34 4.96
CA SER A 92 -2.90 -8.80 5.00
C SER A 92 -1.51 -9.38 5.34
N ASN A 93 -0.45 -8.58 5.22
CA ASN A 93 0.93 -9.05 5.39
C ASN A 93 1.67 -8.38 6.56
N GLU A 94 1.49 -7.07 6.81
CA GLU A 94 2.20 -6.30 7.84
C GLU A 94 1.27 -5.22 8.44
N ARG A 95 0.64 -5.52 9.58
CA ARG A 95 -0.34 -4.63 10.22
C ARG A 95 0.26 -3.29 10.67
N ASN A 96 1.48 -3.30 11.20
CA ASN A 96 2.15 -2.08 11.68
C ASN A 96 2.33 -1.06 10.54
N VAL A 97 2.63 -1.53 9.32
CA VAL A 97 2.78 -0.65 8.15
C VAL A 97 1.41 -0.09 7.71
N ALA A 98 0.34 -0.89 7.80
CA ALA A 98 -1.01 -0.41 7.53
C ALA A 98 -1.45 0.66 8.54
N GLU A 99 -1.17 0.45 9.83
CA GLU A 99 -1.44 1.41 10.90
C GLU A 99 -0.69 2.72 10.69
N GLU A 100 0.57 2.67 10.28
CA GLU A 100 1.37 3.84 9.94
C GLU A 100 0.72 4.68 8.83
N ILE A 101 0.34 4.03 7.72
CA ILE A 101 -0.31 4.70 6.57
C ILE A 101 -1.63 5.33 7.00
N CYS A 102 -2.44 4.63 7.80
CA CYS A 102 -3.69 5.15 8.36
C CYS A 102 -3.44 6.35 9.27
N GLY A 103 -2.45 6.27 10.16
CA GLY A 103 -2.09 7.35 11.07
C GLY A 103 -1.68 8.61 10.33
N GLU A 104 -0.81 8.48 9.31
CA GLU A 104 -0.38 9.61 8.47
C GLU A 104 -1.55 10.25 7.70
N TYR A 105 -2.48 9.44 7.19
CA TYR A 105 -3.70 9.93 6.55
C TYR A 105 -4.57 10.72 7.54
N VAL A 106 -4.82 10.18 8.74
CA VAL A 106 -5.63 10.81 9.78
C VAL A 106 -5.00 12.12 10.24
N ASP A 107 -3.71 12.15 10.52
CA ASP A 107 -2.99 13.38 10.90
C ASP A 107 -3.08 14.45 9.81
N THR A 108 -2.81 14.05 8.56
CA THR A 108 -2.87 14.97 7.41
C THR A 108 -4.28 15.55 7.23
N MET A 109 -5.31 14.70 7.26
CA MET A 109 -6.68 15.18 7.09
C MET A 109 -7.16 16.03 8.27
N SER A 110 -6.75 15.70 9.50
CA SER A 110 -7.10 16.48 10.69
C SER A 110 -6.57 17.91 10.58
N LYS A 111 -5.33 18.10 10.11
CA LYS A 111 -4.72 19.43 9.87
C LYS A 111 -5.46 20.21 8.78
N ILE A 112 -5.84 19.55 7.69
CA ILE A 112 -6.60 20.17 6.59
C ILE A 112 -7.98 20.64 7.07
N TYR A 113 -8.74 19.75 7.73
CA TYR A 113 -10.07 20.09 8.25
C TYR A 113 -10.00 21.20 9.30
N TYR A 114 -9.01 21.16 10.19
CA TYR A 114 -8.78 22.22 11.15
C TYR A 114 -8.51 23.57 10.48
N SER A 115 -7.66 23.59 9.43
CA SER A 115 -7.38 24.82 8.67
C SER A 115 -8.64 25.41 8.03
N TYR A 116 -9.49 24.58 7.43
CA TYR A 116 -10.74 25.06 6.84
C TYR A 116 -11.72 25.57 7.88
N PHE A 117 -11.89 24.84 8.99
CA PHE A 117 -12.74 25.30 10.07
C PHE A 117 -12.27 26.66 10.59
N LYS A 118 -10.96 26.84 10.79
CA LYS A 118 -10.37 28.10 11.24
C LYS A 118 -10.64 29.25 10.26
N SER A 119 -10.53 29.01 8.96
CA SER A 119 -10.81 30.04 7.94
C SER A 119 -12.27 30.49 7.89
N TYR A 120 -13.21 29.66 8.33
CA TYR A 120 -14.62 30.07 8.44
C TYR A 120 -14.93 30.80 9.76
N SER A 121 -14.09 30.63 10.78
CA SER A 121 -14.22 31.30 12.08
C SER A 121 -13.49 32.64 12.18
N SER A 122 -12.73 33.01 11.14
CA SER A 122 -12.04 34.30 11.01
C SER A 122 -12.80 35.20 10.05
#